data_AF-A0A535YZ88-F1
#
_entry.id   AF-A0A535YZ88-F1
#
_cell.length_a   1.000
_cell.length_b   1.000
_cell.length_c   1.000
_cell.angle_alpha   90.00
_cell.angle_beta   90.00
_cell.angle_gamma   90.00
#
_symmetry.space_group_name_H-M   'P 1'
#
loop_
_entity.id
_entity.type
_entity.pdbx_description
1 polymer ?
#
loop_
_entity_poly.entity_id
_entity_poly.type
_entity_poly.pdbx_seq_one_letter_code
_entity_poly.pdbx_strand_id
1 'polypeptide(L)'
;MRNRVLLAVVAAAAMGLTLAPLTASASSHREAPLIAEDPLADLYTFQALDNPNNVVLVANYVPFENPAGGPNFYRFGDDVRYQIHVDNVGDGKSHVTFTFRFRTSTVDGTTFLYNTPYVRNGALTKRIAFDGSKYLGWNRPQTYSVSMSRISDDDPSSVVLGNNLLTPPDVVGTSSTGDAAYYHGLANAAIHNLNGGIKVWAGQRDDPFYANLGPIFDILTLDPTSATGGEDYLNNENVHSIVLSVPKSMIKGPNDSVIGVWATASRRQETVLS
;
A
#
# COMPACT_ATOMS: atom_id res chain seq x y z
N MET A 1 -14.26 -54.79 32.41
CA MET A 1 -13.38 -54.09 31.43
C MET A 1 -14.07 -53.74 30.10
N ARG A 2 -15.23 -54.33 29.73
CA ARG A 2 -15.93 -54.05 28.45
C ARG A 2 -16.70 -52.71 28.35
N ASN A 3 -17.02 -52.05 29.48
CA ASN A 3 -17.77 -50.77 29.45
C ASN A 3 -16.90 -49.51 29.47
N ARG A 4 -15.57 -49.63 29.57
CA ARG A 4 -14.64 -48.48 29.48
C ARG A 4 -14.15 -48.21 28.05
N VAL A 5 -14.28 -49.20 27.16
CA VAL A 5 -13.86 -49.07 25.75
C VAL A 5 -14.93 -48.35 24.92
N LEU A 6 -16.23 -48.52 25.24
CA LEU A 6 -17.29 -47.82 24.50
C LEU A 6 -17.34 -46.30 24.76
N LEU A 7 -17.00 -45.83 25.96
CA LEU A 7 -16.95 -44.38 26.23
C LEU A 7 -15.79 -43.68 25.49
N ALA A 8 -14.69 -44.37 25.25
CA ALA A 8 -13.55 -43.82 24.52
C ALA A 8 -13.83 -43.63 23.02
N VAL A 9 -14.66 -44.49 22.43
CA VAL A 9 -14.99 -44.42 20.99
C VAL A 9 -16.03 -43.32 20.70
N VAL A 10 -16.96 -43.05 21.62
CA VAL A 10 -17.93 -41.95 21.45
C VAL A 10 -17.29 -40.58 21.69
N ALA A 11 -16.32 -40.47 22.61
CA ALA A 11 -15.57 -39.23 22.84
C ALA A 11 -14.64 -38.89 21.66
N ALA A 12 -14.06 -39.90 20.98
CA ALA A 12 -13.23 -39.69 19.79
C ALA A 12 -14.05 -39.26 18.56
N ALA A 13 -15.30 -39.72 18.43
CA ALA A 13 -16.19 -39.29 17.34
C ALA A 13 -16.75 -37.87 17.54
N ALA A 14 -16.92 -37.41 18.79
CA ALA A 14 -17.41 -36.06 19.09
C ALA A 14 -16.32 -34.97 18.98
N MET A 15 -15.03 -35.31 19.09
CA MET A 15 -13.90 -34.38 18.86
C MET A 15 -13.51 -34.24 17.38
N GLY A 16 -14.01 -35.11 16.50
CA GLY A 16 -13.70 -35.06 15.05
C GLY A 16 -14.58 -34.11 14.23
N LEU A 17 -15.64 -33.53 14.82
CA LEU A 17 -16.67 -32.78 14.08
C LEU A 17 -16.66 -31.25 14.30
N THR A 18 -15.69 -30.69 15.04
CA THR A 18 -15.63 -29.23 15.31
C THR A 18 -14.45 -28.52 14.65
N LEU A 19 -13.72 -29.19 13.76
CA LEU A 19 -12.62 -28.59 12.98
C LEU A 19 -12.86 -28.77 11.49
N ALA A 20 -14.02 -28.32 11.00
CA ALA A 20 -14.05 -27.83 9.63
C ALA A 20 -13.28 -26.50 9.67
N PRO A 21 -12.10 -26.36 9.03
CA PRO A 21 -11.54 -25.04 8.83
C PRO A 21 -12.61 -24.25 8.10
N LEU A 22 -13.11 -23.18 8.75
CA LEU A 22 -13.73 -22.10 8.02
C LEU A 22 -12.76 -21.81 6.88
N THR A 23 -13.23 -21.89 5.64
CA THR A 23 -12.49 -21.39 4.49
C THR A 23 -12.31 -19.89 4.71
N ALA A 24 -11.32 -19.54 5.52
CA ALA A 24 -10.74 -18.23 5.53
C ALA A 24 -10.19 -18.09 4.10
N SER A 25 -10.90 -17.34 3.27
CA SER A 25 -10.33 -16.87 2.03
C SER A 25 -9.14 -16.01 2.46
N ALA A 26 -7.94 -16.58 2.36
CA ALA A 26 -6.72 -15.87 2.64
C ALA A 26 -6.68 -14.64 1.73
N SER A 27 -6.24 -13.51 2.29
CA SER A 27 -5.88 -12.32 1.50
C SER A 27 -4.89 -12.75 0.43
N SER A 28 -5.17 -12.38 -0.81
CA SER A 28 -4.25 -12.60 -1.92
C SER A 28 -3.01 -11.73 -1.70
N HIS A 29 -1.86 -12.37 -1.49
CA HIS A 29 -0.53 -11.75 -1.57
C HIS A 29 0.35 -12.64 -2.46
N ARG A 30 1.37 -12.05 -3.09
CA ARG A 30 2.27 -12.69 -4.05
C ARG A 30 2.77 -14.10 -3.68
N GLU A 31 2.94 -14.40 -2.40
CA GLU A 31 3.55 -15.65 -1.89
C GLU A 31 2.57 -16.83 -1.76
N ALA A 32 1.30 -16.67 -2.13
CA ALA A 32 0.38 -17.81 -2.24
C ALA A 32 0.57 -18.54 -3.61
N PRO A 33 0.80 -19.87 -3.63
CA PRO A 33 1.12 -20.64 -4.85
C PRO A 33 0.11 -20.56 -6.00
N LEU A 34 -1.09 -20.03 -5.77
CA LEU A 34 -2.19 -19.97 -6.74
C LEU A 34 -2.37 -18.59 -7.40
N ILE A 35 -1.61 -17.56 -6.99
CA ILE A 35 -1.77 -16.17 -7.47
C ILE A 35 -0.43 -15.45 -7.75
N ALA A 36 0.67 -16.20 -7.81
CA ALA A 36 2.04 -15.65 -7.96
C ALA A 36 2.26 -14.82 -9.24
N GLU A 37 1.37 -14.91 -10.23
CA GLU A 37 1.47 -14.23 -11.53
C GLU A 37 0.30 -13.28 -11.83
N ASP A 38 -0.71 -13.16 -10.95
CA ASP A 38 -1.92 -12.38 -11.27
C ASP A 38 -2.72 -11.97 -10.00
N PRO A 39 -2.75 -10.67 -9.60
CA PRO A 39 -2.07 -9.49 -10.16
C PRO A 39 -0.75 -9.11 -9.45
N LEU A 40 0.11 -8.34 -10.13
CA LEU A 40 1.37 -7.75 -9.60
C LEU A 40 1.17 -6.61 -8.56
N ALA A 41 -0.04 -6.46 -8.01
CA ALA A 41 -0.42 -5.38 -7.10
C ALA A 41 -1.29 -5.93 -5.98
N ASP A 42 -0.91 -5.66 -4.72
CA ASP A 42 -1.64 -6.15 -3.55
C ASP A 42 -2.65 -5.11 -3.07
N LEU A 43 -3.82 -5.58 -2.64
CA LEU A 43 -4.88 -4.74 -2.12
C LEU A 43 -5.33 -5.23 -0.74
N TYR A 44 -5.37 -4.31 0.22
CA TYR A 44 -5.94 -4.55 1.55
C TYR A 44 -7.09 -3.60 1.82
N THR A 45 -8.13 -4.12 2.48
CA THR A 45 -9.27 -3.33 2.93
C THR A 45 -9.64 -3.72 4.34
N PHE A 46 -9.66 -2.74 5.25
CA PHE A 46 -10.00 -2.98 6.65
C PHE A 46 -10.63 -1.74 7.29
N GLN A 47 -11.37 -1.93 8.38
CA GLN A 47 -11.92 -0.82 9.14
C GLN A 47 -10.79 -0.05 9.84
N ALA A 48 -10.84 1.29 9.81
CA ALA A 48 -9.80 2.09 10.47
C ALA A 48 -9.85 1.90 12.00
N LEU A 49 -8.68 1.68 12.60
CA LEU A 49 -8.55 1.45 14.04
C LEU A 49 -8.84 2.71 14.87
N ASP A 50 -8.46 3.89 14.34
CA ASP A 50 -8.66 5.20 14.97
C ASP A 50 -10.06 5.76 14.74
N ASN A 51 -10.77 5.30 13.70
CA ASN A 51 -12.14 5.73 13.39
C ASN A 51 -12.95 4.57 12.76
N PRO A 52 -13.77 3.86 13.56
CA PRO A 52 -14.59 2.75 13.06
C PRO A 52 -15.62 3.12 11.98
N ASN A 53 -15.90 4.41 11.76
CA ASN A 53 -16.76 4.86 10.68
C ASN A 53 -16.04 4.99 9.33
N ASN A 54 -14.72 4.81 9.32
CA ASN A 54 -13.91 4.82 8.12
C ASN A 54 -13.48 3.40 7.72
N VAL A 55 -13.21 3.25 6.43
CA VAL A 55 -12.55 2.09 5.82
C VAL A 55 -11.23 2.56 5.24
N VAL A 56 -10.17 1.81 5.49
CA VAL A 56 -8.84 1.97 4.92
C VAL A 56 -8.73 1.05 3.72
N LEU A 57 -8.36 1.64 2.58
CA LEU A 57 -8.03 0.98 1.33
C LEU A 57 -6.53 1.17 1.09
N VAL A 58 -5.80 0.08 0.91
CA VAL A 58 -4.36 0.09 0.64
C VAL A 58 -4.12 -0.61 -0.68
N ALA A 59 -3.50 0.08 -1.62
CA ALA A 59 -3.03 -0.49 -2.88
C ALA A 59 -1.51 -0.38 -2.97
N ASN A 60 -0.83 -1.52 -3.02
CA ASN A 60 0.62 -1.61 -3.13
C ASN A 60 1.01 -1.80 -4.60
N TYR A 61 2.05 -1.08 -5.01
CA TYR A 61 2.61 -1.11 -6.34
C TYR A 61 4.13 -1.11 -6.23
N VAL A 62 4.81 -1.60 -7.28
CA VAL A 62 6.28 -1.58 -7.37
C VAL A 62 6.92 -2.31 -6.18
N PRO A 63 6.87 -3.65 -6.15
CA PRO A 63 7.49 -4.43 -5.07
C PRO A 63 9.03 -4.47 -5.23
N PHE A 64 9.74 -4.85 -4.16
CA PHE A 64 11.20 -5.05 -4.14
C PHE A 64 12.03 -3.80 -4.46
N GLU A 65 11.75 -2.71 -3.73
CA GLU A 65 12.47 -1.46 -3.90
C GLU A 65 13.72 -1.37 -3.03
N ASN A 66 14.86 -1.65 -3.67
CA ASN A 66 16.15 -1.54 -3.03
C ASN A 66 16.55 -0.06 -2.79
N PRO A 67 16.88 0.34 -1.56
CA PRO A 67 17.33 1.69 -1.23
C PRO A 67 18.55 2.20 -2.04
N ALA A 68 19.37 1.29 -2.58
CA ALA A 68 20.56 1.60 -3.38
C ALA A 68 20.27 1.87 -4.88
N GLY A 69 19.07 2.31 -5.25
CA GLY A 69 18.66 2.61 -6.64
C GLY A 69 19.24 3.89 -7.27
N GLY A 70 20.22 4.54 -6.63
CA GLY A 70 20.77 5.81 -7.12
C GLY A 70 21.39 5.73 -8.53
N PRO A 71 21.23 6.76 -9.38
CA PRO A 71 20.59 8.06 -9.12
C PRO A 71 19.07 8.09 -9.35
N ASN A 72 18.45 6.96 -9.75
CA ASN A 72 17.04 6.86 -10.08
C ASN A 72 16.28 6.07 -9.02
N PHE A 73 15.90 6.74 -7.94
CA PHE A 73 15.07 6.14 -6.90
C PHE A 73 13.64 5.88 -7.41
N TYR A 74 12.98 4.91 -6.80
CA TYR A 74 11.65 4.47 -7.17
C TYR A 74 10.62 5.57 -6.95
N ARG A 75 9.59 5.62 -7.79
CA ARG A 75 8.51 6.60 -7.70
C ARG A 75 7.29 6.09 -8.42
N PHE A 76 6.12 6.63 -8.10
CA PHE A 76 4.95 6.43 -8.96
C PHE A 76 5.21 7.00 -10.36
N GLY A 77 4.68 6.33 -11.39
CA GLY A 77 4.80 6.78 -12.76
C GLY A 77 3.95 8.03 -13.00
N ASP A 78 4.55 9.09 -13.55
CA ASP A 78 3.85 10.33 -13.90
C ASP A 78 2.87 10.12 -15.08
N ASP A 79 3.06 9.06 -15.87
CA ASP A 79 2.24 8.64 -17.01
C ASP A 79 1.25 7.50 -16.67
N VAL A 80 1.21 7.09 -15.40
CA VAL A 80 0.34 6.01 -14.91
C VAL A 80 -0.87 6.60 -14.21
N ARG A 81 -2.04 6.04 -14.51
CA ARG A 81 -3.28 6.25 -13.77
C ARG A 81 -3.46 5.11 -12.77
N TYR A 82 -3.35 5.43 -11.49
CA TYR A 82 -3.59 4.50 -10.39
C TYR A 82 -5.02 4.66 -9.91
N GLN A 83 -5.76 3.58 -9.77
CA GLN A 83 -7.16 3.63 -9.37
C GLN A 83 -7.48 2.56 -8.33
N ILE A 84 -8.31 2.93 -7.35
CA ILE A 84 -8.97 2.00 -6.45
C ILE A 84 -10.46 2.03 -6.78
N HIS A 85 -11.00 0.88 -7.13
CA HIS A 85 -12.38 0.69 -7.53
C HIS A 85 -13.16 0.05 -6.41
N VAL A 86 -14.42 0.47 -6.26
CA VAL A 86 -15.37 -0.15 -5.34
C VAL A 86 -16.63 -0.52 -6.11
N ASP A 87 -17.00 -1.79 -6.02
CA ASP A 87 -18.34 -2.30 -6.33
C ASP A 87 -19.13 -2.33 -5.01
N ASN A 88 -20.23 -1.59 -4.96
CA ASN A 88 -21.08 -1.53 -3.78
C ASN A 88 -22.52 -2.00 -4.05
N VAL A 89 -22.74 -2.68 -5.18
CA VAL A 89 -24.02 -3.29 -5.55
C VAL A 89 -23.91 -4.79 -5.86
N GLY A 90 -22.69 -5.31 -6.03
CA GLY A 90 -22.40 -6.74 -6.15
C GLY A 90 -22.52 -7.28 -7.59
N ASP A 91 -22.36 -6.43 -8.61
CA ASP A 91 -22.44 -6.84 -10.02
C ASP A 91 -21.05 -7.01 -10.70
N GLY A 92 -19.98 -6.81 -9.94
CA GLY A 92 -18.60 -6.86 -10.43
C GLY A 92 -18.14 -5.62 -11.19
N LYS A 93 -18.88 -4.50 -11.14
CA LYS A 93 -18.52 -3.24 -11.81
C LYS A 93 -18.20 -2.12 -10.84
N SER A 94 -17.36 -1.18 -11.28
CA SER A 94 -16.95 -0.06 -10.45
C SER A 94 -18.07 0.97 -10.37
N HIS A 95 -18.56 1.22 -9.16
CA HIS A 95 -19.56 2.23 -8.85
C HIS A 95 -18.95 3.47 -8.22
N VAL A 96 -17.86 3.28 -7.49
CA VAL A 96 -17.00 4.33 -6.98
C VAL A 96 -15.59 4.07 -7.47
N THR A 97 -14.91 5.10 -7.97
CA THR A 97 -13.50 5.01 -8.32
C THR A 97 -12.73 6.18 -7.70
N PHE A 98 -11.68 5.87 -6.94
CA PHE A 98 -10.68 6.82 -6.52
C PHE A 98 -9.52 6.78 -7.51
N THR A 99 -9.18 7.92 -8.10
CA THR A 99 -8.09 8.04 -9.09
C THR A 99 -6.98 8.90 -8.54
N PHE A 100 -5.77 8.37 -8.61
CA PHE A 100 -4.54 9.03 -8.19
C PHE A 100 -3.69 9.35 -9.43
N ARG A 101 -3.18 10.57 -9.49
CA ARG A 101 -2.25 11.01 -10.53
C ARG A 101 -1.06 11.67 -9.87
N PHE A 102 0.12 11.22 -10.26
CA PHE A 102 1.38 11.68 -9.70
C PHE A 102 2.08 12.61 -10.67
N ARG A 103 2.87 13.52 -10.12
CA ARG A 103 3.71 14.43 -10.88
C ARG A 103 5.01 14.66 -10.14
N THR A 104 6.10 14.24 -10.79
CA THR A 104 7.46 14.55 -10.36
C THR A 104 7.89 15.91 -10.90
N SER A 105 8.64 16.65 -10.10
CA SER A 105 9.32 17.86 -10.53
C SER A 105 10.82 17.78 -10.21
N THR A 106 11.61 18.64 -10.85
CA THR A 106 13.01 18.85 -10.51
C THR A 106 13.17 20.27 -10.00
N VAL A 107 13.72 20.43 -8.80
CA VAL A 107 13.94 21.75 -8.19
C VAL A 107 15.18 22.42 -8.78
N ASP A 108 16.27 21.67 -8.90
CA ASP A 108 17.55 22.08 -9.48
C ASP A 108 17.94 21.13 -10.61
N GLY A 109 17.72 21.59 -11.84
CA GLY A 109 18.06 20.85 -13.06
C GLY A 109 19.54 20.84 -13.42
N THR A 110 20.40 21.53 -12.66
CA THR A 110 21.84 21.57 -12.91
C THR A 110 22.60 20.39 -12.31
N THR A 111 21.91 19.57 -11.50
CA THR A 111 22.51 18.43 -10.81
C THR A 111 21.62 17.18 -10.90
N PHE A 112 22.25 16.01 -10.92
CA PHE A 112 21.57 14.71 -10.84
C PHE A 112 21.33 14.27 -9.39
N LEU A 113 21.82 15.02 -8.40
CA LEU A 113 21.70 14.64 -7.00
C LEU A 113 20.24 14.64 -6.55
N TYR A 114 19.87 13.63 -5.76
CA TYR A 114 18.53 13.48 -5.21
C TYR A 114 18.15 14.60 -4.23
N ASN A 115 19.14 15.15 -3.53
CA ASN A 115 18.99 16.26 -2.61
C ASN A 115 20.12 17.27 -2.78
N THR A 116 19.79 18.55 -2.59
CA THR A 116 20.72 19.67 -2.65
C THR A 116 20.86 20.33 -1.28
N PRO A 117 22.05 20.88 -0.94
CA PRO A 117 22.22 21.63 0.29
C PRO A 117 21.28 22.86 0.35
N TYR A 118 20.73 23.14 1.52
CA TYR A 118 19.89 24.33 1.77
C TYR A 118 20.19 24.90 3.16
N VAL A 119 19.71 26.12 3.44
CA VAL A 119 19.88 26.76 4.75
C VAL A 119 18.62 26.57 5.60
N ARG A 120 18.78 26.09 6.83
CA ARG A 120 17.71 25.97 7.83
C ARG A 120 18.18 26.60 9.13
N ASN A 121 17.42 27.55 9.66
CA ASN A 121 17.76 28.25 10.92
C ASN A 121 19.21 28.80 10.93
N GLY A 122 19.67 29.34 9.80
CA GLY A 122 21.02 29.89 9.66
C GLY A 122 22.15 28.86 9.46
N ALA A 123 21.86 27.56 9.41
CA ALA A 123 22.86 26.51 9.20
C ALA A 123 22.69 25.83 7.82
N LEU A 124 23.83 25.60 7.12
CA LEU A 124 23.84 24.80 5.90
C LEU A 124 23.54 23.33 6.23
N THR A 125 22.49 22.80 5.61
CA THR A 125 21.99 21.44 5.81
C THR A 125 22.07 20.69 4.49
N LYS A 126 22.62 19.47 4.50
CA LYS A 126 22.65 18.59 3.33
C LYS A 126 21.48 17.59 3.33
N ARG A 127 20.91 17.31 4.51
CA ARG A 127 19.83 16.34 4.73
C ARG A 127 18.46 16.96 4.45
N ILE A 128 17.57 16.24 3.76
CA ILE A 128 16.18 16.66 3.51
C ILE A 128 15.47 16.90 4.85
N ALA A 129 14.68 17.98 4.96
CA ALA A 129 13.80 18.19 6.11
C ALA A 129 12.44 18.72 5.70
N PHE A 130 11.43 18.49 6.52
CA PHE A 130 10.13 19.12 6.37
C PHE A 130 10.09 20.46 7.12
N ASP A 131 9.54 21.52 6.50
CA ASP A 131 9.41 22.86 7.10
C ASP A 131 7.99 23.18 7.61
N GLY A 132 7.04 22.26 7.45
CA GLY A 132 5.62 22.48 7.73
C GLY A 132 4.77 22.60 6.48
N SER A 133 5.37 22.90 5.32
CA SER A 133 4.68 23.12 4.05
C SER A 133 5.29 22.35 2.88
N LYS A 134 6.59 22.09 2.92
CA LYS A 134 7.34 21.39 1.87
C LYS A 134 8.57 20.70 2.44
N TYR A 135 9.17 19.84 1.62
CA TYR A 135 10.50 19.30 1.87
C TYR A 135 11.55 20.27 1.35
N LEU A 136 12.47 20.65 2.24
CA LEU A 136 13.65 21.44 1.95
C LEU A 136 14.81 20.54 1.52
N GLY A 137 15.56 20.96 0.52
CA GLY A 137 16.71 20.22 -0.01
C GLY A 137 16.35 18.99 -0.82
N TRP A 138 15.08 18.62 -0.98
CA TRP A 138 14.69 17.53 -1.87
C TRP A 138 14.66 18.02 -3.32
N ASN A 139 15.46 17.41 -4.19
CA ASN A 139 15.60 17.87 -5.57
C ASN A 139 14.55 17.27 -6.52
N ARG A 140 13.93 16.14 -6.14
CA ARG A 140 13.00 15.39 -6.99
C ARG A 140 11.63 15.17 -6.33
N PRO A 141 10.95 16.23 -5.85
CA PRO A 141 9.68 16.07 -5.17
C PRO A 141 8.59 15.56 -6.11
N GLN A 142 7.80 14.61 -5.60
CA GLN A 142 6.59 14.14 -6.24
C GLN A 142 5.36 14.63 -5.48
N THR A 143 4.36 15.06 -6.24
CA THR A 143 3.04 15.41 -5.72
C THR A 143 1.98 14.56 -6.38
N TYR A 144 0.80 14.50 -5.79
CA TYR A 144 -0.34 13.82 -6.38
C TYR A 144 -1.66 14.55 -6.15
N SER A 145 -2.62 14.21 -7.00
CA SER A 145 -4.04 14.55 -6.82
C SER A 145 -4.83 13.28 -6.60
N VAL A 146 -5.90 13.38 -5.80
CA VAL A 146 -6.90 12.32 -5.64
C VAL A 146 -8.27 12.85 -6.02
N SER A 147 -8.95 12.16 -6.93
CA SER A 147 -10.32 12.45 -7.35
C SER A 147 -11.20 11.23 -7.15
N MET A 148 -12.47 11.45 -6.83
CA MET A 148 -13.48 10.42 -6.75
C MET A 148 -14.46 10.58 -7.92
N SER A 149 -14.80 9.49 -8.58
CA SER A 149 -15.95 9.43 -9.48
C SER A 149 -16.99 8.46 -8.96
N ARG A 150 -18.26 8.80 -9.14
CA ARG A 150 -19.37 7.87 -9.00
C ARG A 150 -19.99 7.63 -10.36
N ILE A 151 -20.08 6.36 -10.74
CA ILE A 151 -20.83 5.95 -11.90
C ILE A 151 -22.24 5.65 -11.40
N SER A 152 -23.20 6.51 -11.72
CA SER A 152 -24.60 6.11 -11.84
C SER A 152 -24.90 5.88 -13.31
N ASP A 153 -25.92 5.09 -13.62
CA ASP A 153 -26.35 4.81 -15.00
C ASP A 153 -26.71 6.08 -15.81
N ASP A 154 -26.85 7.24 -15.15
CA ASP A 154 -27.36 8.48 -15.77
C ASP A 154 -26.40 9.70 -15.74
N ASP A 155 -25.35 9.76 -14.88
CA ASP A 155 -24.40 10.89 -14.87
C ASP A 155 -23.07 10.56 -14.14
N PRO A 156 -21.92 10.43 -14.84
CA PRO A 156 -20.62 10.27 -14.19
C PRO A 156 -20.17 11.57 -13.52
N SER A 157 -20.47 11.71 -12.23
CA SER A 157 -19.96 12.82 -11.42
C SER A 157 -18.52 12.54 -10.96
N SER A 158 -17.62 13.52 -11.14
CA SER A 158 -16.25 13.47 -10.62
C SER A 158 -15.94 14.69 -9.75
N VAL A 159 -15.33 14.46 -8.59
CA VAL A 159 -14.96 15.48 -7.61
C VAL A 159 -13.49 15.31 -7.25
N VAL A 160 -12.73 16.41 -7.28
CA VAL A 160 -11.37 16.45 -6.75
C VAL A 160 -11.44 16.50 -5.21
N LEU A 161 -10.88 15.49 -4.56
CA LEU A 161 -10.83 15.39 -3.10
C LEU A 161 -9.61 16.13 -2.54
N GLY A 162 -8.49 16.08 -3.26
CA GLY A 162 -7.24 16.74 -2.89
C GLY A 162 -6.32 16.93 -4.09
N ASN A 163 -5.50 17.98 -4.07
CA ASN A 163 -4.58 18.33 -5.13
C ASN A 163 -3.25 18.84 -4.56
N ASN A 164 -2.15 18.68 -5.32
CA ASN A 164 -0.79 19.05 -4.91
C ASN A 164 -0.37 18.45 -3.56
N LEU A 165 -0.82 17.23 -3.27
CA LEU A 165 -0.47 16.49 -2.05
C LEU A 165 0.95 15.95 -2.18
N LEU A 166 1.83 16.21 -1.22
CA LEU A 166 3.21 15.74 -1.26
C LEU A 166 3.29 14.23 -0.95
N THR A 167 4.09 13.49 -1.70
CA THR A 167 4.64 12.21 -1.24
C THR A 167 5.81 12.49 -0.30
N PRO A 168 6.20 11.56 0.60
CA PRO A 168 7.48 11.67 1.27
C PRO A 168 8.63 11.40 0.28
N PRO A 169 9.86 11.84 0.61
CA PRO A 169 11.04 11.41 -0.12
C PRO A 169 11.26 9.91 0.07
N ASP A 170 11.88 9.24 -0.90
CA ASP A 170 12.38 7.87 -0.82
C ASP A 170 13.46 7.67 0.24
N VAL A 171 13.59 6.44 0.75
CA VAL A 171 14.69 6.05 1.64
C VAL A 171 15.96 5.85 0.82
N VAL A 172 16.76 6.91 0.67
CA VAL A 172 17.98 6.87 -0.18
C VAL A 172 19.29 6.76 0.62
N GLY A 173 19.24 6.91 1.94
CA GLY A 173 20.39 6.77 2.83
C GLY A 173 20.48 7.84 3.93
N THR A 174 21.23 7.52 4.98
CA THR A 174 21.26 8.29 6.25
C THR A 174 21.70 9.75 6.10
N SER A 175 22.54 10.05 5.11
CA SER A 175 22.97 11.44 4.84
C SER A 175 21.86 12.32 4.26
N SER A 176 20.89 11.72 3.57
CA SER A 176 19.83 12.44 2.86
C SER A 176 18.49 12.36 3.59
N THR A 177 18.11 11.18 4.08
CA THR A 177 16.82 10.93 4.74
C THR A 177 16.93 10.46 6.18
N GLY A 178 18.12 10.51 6.77
CA GLY A 178 18.34 10.22 8.19
C GLY A 178 18.23 8.74 8.55
N ASP A 179 18.25 8.45 9.85
CA ASP A 179 17.92 7.13 10.38
C ASP A 179 16.42 6.86 10.29
N ALA A 180 15.99 5.65 10.67
CA ALA A 180 14.58 5.25 10.62
C ALA A 180 13.66 6.21 11.39
N ALA A 181 14.05 6.64 12.59
CA ALA A 181 13.24 7.56 13.41
C ALA A 181 13.05 8.92 12.73
N TYR A 182 14.11 9.45 12.12
CA TYR A 182 14.04 10.69 11.34
C TYR A 182 13.17 10.53 10.10
N TYR A 183 13.33 9.42 9.37
CA TYR A 183 12.53 9.12 8.19
C TYR A 183 11.04 9.00 8.51
N HIS A 184 10.68 8.38 9.64
CA HIS A 184 9.29 8.31 10.09
C HIS A 184 8.67 9.70 10.26
N GLY A 185 9.46 10.69 10.70
CA GLY A 185 9.04 12.09 10.72
C GLY A 185 8.76 12.66 9.33
N LEU A 186 9.62 12.36 8.34
CA LEU A 186 9.41 12.75 6.94
C LEU A 186 8.17 12.07 6.34
N ALA A 187 7.99 10.77 6.57
CA ALA A 187 6.87 9.98 6.09
C ALA A 187 5.53 10.45 6.69
N ASN A 188 5.49 10.71 8.00
CA ASN A 188 4.30 11.21 8.69
C ASN A 188 3.88 12.61 8.25
N ALA A 189 4.84 13.45 7.85
CA ALA A 189 4.54 14.78 7.31
C ALA A 189 3.78 14.73 5.97
N ALA A 190 3.82 13.60 5.25
CA ALA A 190 3.06 13.37 4.02
C ALA A 190 1.68 12.74 4.26
N ILE A 191 1.20 12.66 5.51
CA ILE A 191 -0.18 12.26 5.80
C ILE A 191 -1.10 13.47 5.63
N HIS A 192 -2.01 13.40 4.66
CA HIS A 192 -2.92 14.50 4.35
C HIS A 192 -4.31 14.20 4.89
N ASN A 193 -4.82 15.10 5.74
CA ASN A 193 -6.23 15.11 6.13
C ASN A 193 -6.99 16.00 5.14
N LEU A 194 -7.95 15.42 4.43
CA LEU A 194 -8.79 16.12 3.45
C LEU A 194 -10.19 16.37 4.03
N ASN A 195 -10.95 17.22 3.35
CA ASN A 195 -12.33 17.50 3.72
C ASN A 195 -13.19 16.23 3.72
N GLY A 196 -14.22 16.21 4.55
CA GLY A 196 -15.16 15.09 4.63
C GLY A 196 -14.63 13.88 5.40
N GLY A 197 -13.62 14.03 6.25
CA GLY A 197 -13.11 12.94 7.10
C GLY A 197 -12.24 11.93 6.35
N ILE A 198 -11.66 12.34 5.23
CA ILE A 198 -10.78 11.54 4.39
C ILE A 198 -9.34 11.75 4.86
N LYS A 199 -8.56 10.67 4.92
CA LYS A 199 -7.12 10.73 5.19
C LYS A 199 -6.41 9.95 4.09
N VAL A 200 -5.36 10.52 3.52
CA VAL A 200 -4.64 9.94 2.38
C VAL A 200 -3.14 10.06 2.55
N TRP A 201 -2.43 9.04 2.07
CA TRP A 201 -0.98 8.98 2.06
C TRP A 201 -0.52 8.18 0.84
N ALA A 202 0.59 8.57 0.21
CA ALA A 202 1.20 7.81 -0.87
C ALA A 202 2.72 7.97 -0.88
N GLY A 203 3.47 6.87 -1.00
CA GLY A 203 4.94 6.85 -1.04
C GLY A 203 5.52 5.49 -0.67
N GLN A 204 6.83 5.44 -0.40
CA GLN A 204 7.52 4.24 0.06
C GLN A 204 7.20 3.86 1.50
N ARG A 205 6.88 2.59 1.72
CA ARG A 205 6.89 1.93 3.03
C ARG A 205 7.64 0.61 2.94
N ASP A 206 8.15 0.21 4.10
CA ASP A 206 8.57 -1.17 4.32
C ASP A 206 7.38 -2.11 4.05
N ASP A 207 7.64 -3.22 3.36
CA ASP A 207 6.61 -4.21 3.07
C ASP A 207 6.10 -4.81 4.41
N PRO A 208 4.80 -4.71 4.74
CA PRO A 208 4.29 -5.24 6.01
C PRO A 208 4.26 -6.78 6.07
N PHE A 209 4.61 -7.48 4.98
CA PHE A 209 4.63 -8.94 4.93
C PHE A 209 6.00 -9.51 5.32
N TYR A 210 6.01 -10.40 6.31
CA TYR A 210 7.18 -11.21 6.67
C TYR A 210 7.09 -12.55 5.92
N ALA A 211 7.99 -12.79 4.97
CA ALA A 211 8.02 -14.02 4.18
C ALA A 211 9.33 -14.79 4.38
N ASN A 212 9.30 -15.86 5.17
CA ASN A 212 10.42 -16.80 5.32
C ASN A 212 10.48 -17.76 4.11
N LEU A 213 10.85 -17.24 2.94
CA LEU A 213 10.72 -17.92 1.63
C LEU A 213 11.85 -18.91 1.29
N GLY A 214 13.00 -18.80 1.94
CA GLY A 214 14.16 -19.66 1.66
C GLY A 214 13.92 -21.14 2.01
N PRO A 215 13.60 -21.50 3.27
CA PRO A 215 13.57 -22.90 3.70
C PRO A 215 12.33 -23.70 3.25
N ILE A 216 11.26 -23.03 2.81
CA ILE A 216 10.02 -23.70 2.41
C ILE A 216 10.12 -24.31 1.00
N PHE A 217 10.89 -23.70 0.10
CA PHE A 217 10.98 -24.12 -1.30
C PHE A 217 12.31 -24.78 -1.70
N ASP A 218 13.33 -24.75 -0.83
CA ASP A 218 14.49 -25.64 -0.96
C ASP A 218 14.23 -26.98 -0.24
N ILE A 219 13.62 -27.92 -0.98
CA ILE A 219 13.32 -29.32 -0.60
C ILE A 219 12.85 -29.46 0.86
N LEU A 220 11.67 -28.92 1.18
CA LEU A 220 10.84 -29.24 2.37
C LEU A 220 11.64 -29.62 3.65
N THR A 221 12.62 -28.80 4.02
CA THR A 221 13.40 -29.06 5.23
C THR A 221 12.79 -28.25 6.37
N LEU A 222 11.70 -28.78 6.93
CA LEU A 222 11.17 -28.29 8.20
C LEU A 222 12.10 -28.80 9.31
N ASP A 223 13.07 -28.00 9.74
CA ASP A 223 13.83 -28.26 10.95
C ASP A 223 13.04 -27.72 12.16
N PRO A 224 12.40 -28.58 12.99
CA PRO A 224 11.67 -28.14 14.17
C PRO A 224 12.58 -27.67 15.31
N THR A 225 13.91 -27.65 15.12
CA THR A 225 14.90 -27.23 16.13
C THR A 225 15.64 -25.94 15.78
N SER A 226 15.37 -25.31 14.63
CA SER A 226 15.95 -24.01 14.28
C SER A 226 15.31 -22.90 15.12
N ALA A 227 15.88 -22.63 16.29
CA ALA A 227 15.51 -21.55 17.21
C ALA A 227 15.93 -20.14 16.72
N THR A 228 15.95 -19.93 15.40
CA THR A 228 16.16 -18.64 14.76
C THR A 228 15.01 -18.47 13.79
N GLY A 229 14.08 -17.56 14.09
CA GLY A 229 13.08 -17.10 13.15
C GLY A 229 13.75 -16.87 11.81
N GLY A 230 13.24 -17.52 10.76
CA GLY A 230 13.98 -17.64 9.51
C GLY A 230 14.33 -16.29 8.89
N GLU A 231 15.19 -16.34 7.88
CA GLU A 231 15.64 -15.14 7.20
C GLU A 231 14.45 -14.40 6.60
N ASP A 232 14.28 -13.13 7.01
CA ASP A 232 13.36 -12.21 6.37
C ASP A 232 14.01 -11.72 5.08
N TYR A 233 13.68 -12.37 3.97
CA TYR A 233 14.20 -12.03 2.65
C TYR A 233 13.60 -10.71 2.10
N LEU A 234 12.63 -10.10 2.80
CA LEU A 234 12.04 -8.80 2.47
C LEU A 234 12.59 -7.67 3.35
N ASN A 235 13.40 -7.98 4.37
CA ASN A 235 14.01 -6.98 5.24
C ASN A 235 14.89 -6.03 4.42
N ASN A 236 14.54 -4.73 4.44
CA ASN A 236 15.11 -3.63 3.65
C ASN A 236 14.59 -3.45 2.22
N GLU A 237 13.53 -4.14 1.82
CA GLU A 237 12.87 -3.92 0.53
C GLU A 237 11.60 -3.07 0.74
N ASN A 238 11.48 -1.94 0.02
CA ASN A 238 10.28 -1.10 0.13
C ASN A 238 9.24 -1.48 -0.94
N VAL A 239 8.02 -0.99 -0.73
CA VAL A 239 6.93 -0.98 -1.70
C VAL A 239 6.33 0.42 -1.78
N HIS A 240 5.86 0.83 -2.96
CA HIS A 240 5.08 2.05 -3.11
C HIS A 240 3.61 1.80 -2.78
N SER A 241 3.12 2.35 -1.68
CA SER A 241 1.73 2.19 -1.25
C SER A 241 0.91 3.45 -1.47
N ILE A 242 -0.34 3.27 -1.89
CA ILE A 242 -1.40 4.27 -1.81
C ILE A 242 -2.33 3.85 -0.67
N VAL A 243 -2.48 4.70 0.34
CA VAL A 243 -3.32 4.46 1.52
C VAL A 243 -4.41 5.52 1.56
N LEU A 244 -5.66 5.08 1.55
CA LEU A 244 -6.84 5.94 1.55
C LEU A 244 -7.81 5.49 2.64
N SER A 245 -8.01 6.33 3.66
CA SER A 245 -9.07 6.18 4.66
C SER A 245 -10.24 7.08 4.30
N VAL A 246 -11.42 6.49 4.07
CA VAL A 246 -12.65 7.21 3.69
C VAL A 246 -13.81 6.82 4.62
N PRO A 247 -14.75 7.74 4.90
CA PRO A 247 -15.99 7.39 5.57
C PRO A 247 -16.75 6.29 4.82
N LYS A 248 -17.34 5.34 5.56
CA LYS A 248 -18.18 4.27 5.01
C LYS A 248 -19.31 4.83 4.14
N SER A 249 -19.89 5.96 4.52
CA SER A 249 -20.95 6.64 3.76
C SER A 249 -20.53 7.07 2.35
N MET A 250 -19.23 7.19 2.07
CA MET A 250 -18.75 7.52 0.72
C MET A 250 -18.81 6.31 -0.22
N ILE A 251 -18.70 5.09 0.30
CA ILE A 251 -18.49 3.88 -0.49
C ILE A 251 -19.59 2.82 -0.31
N LYS A 252 -20.45 2.95 0.72
CA LYS A 252 -21.56 2.04 0.98
C LYS A 252 -22.64 2.16 -0.11
N GLY A 253 -23.18 1.02 -0.55
CA GLY A 253 -24.32 0.95 -1.45
C GLY A 253 -25.68 1.07 -0.75
N PRO A 254 -26.77 1.21 -1.51
CA PRO A 254 -28.11 1.41 -0.96
C PRO A 254 -28.64 0.19 -0.18
N ASN A 255 -28.30 -1.03 -0.61
CA ASN A 255 -28.95 -2.26 -0.15
C ASN A 255 -28.00 -3.25 0.55
N ASP A 256 -26.67 -3.07 0.42
CA ASP A 256 -25.67 -3.96 1.00
C ASP A 256 -24.59 -3.17 1.76
N SER A 257 -23.98 -3.79 2.76
CA SER A 257 -22.78 -3.29 3.45
C SER A 257 -21.51 -4.01 2.98
N VAL A 258 -21.64 -5.04 2.14
CA VAL A 258 -20.54 -5.70 1.45
C VAL A 258 -20.10 -4.84 0.27
N ILE A 259 -18.79 -4.75 0.07
CA ILE A 259 -18.17 -4.08 -1.07
C ILE A 259 -17.15 -5.02 -1.71
N GLY A 260 -17.08 -5.00 -3.04
CA GLY A 260 -15.95 -5.50 -3.80
C GLY A 260 -14.94 -4.37 -3.99
N VAL A 261 -13.64 -4.66 -3.87
CA VAL A 261 -12.58 -3.67 -4.06
C VAL A 261 -11.47 -4.29 -4.90
N TRP A 262 -10.96 -3.54 -5.88
CA TRP A 262 -9.77 -3.89 -6.66
C TRP A 262 -8.98 -2.63 -7.02
N ALA A 263 -7.71 -2.80 -7.35
CA ALA A 263 -6.83 -1.72 -7.77
C ALA A 263 -6.38 -1.93 -9.22
N THR A 264 -6.15 -0.83 -9.96
CA THR A 264 -5.57 -0.86 -11.30
C THR A 264 -4.45 0.16 -11.43
N ALA A 265 -3.48 -0.15 -12.28
CA ALA A 265 -2.48 0.80 -12.78
C ALA A 265 -2.49 0.73 -14.30
N SER A 266 -2.82 1.85 -14.97
CA SER A 266 -2.97 1.89 -16.43
C SER A 266 -2.15 3.01 -17.05
N ARG A 267 -1.55 2.76 -18.21
CA ARG A 267 -0.90 3.78 -19.04
C ARG A 267 -1.71 3.98 -20.31
N ARG A 268 -1.67 5.18 -20.89
CA ARG A 268 -2.20 5.37 -22.25
C ARG A 268 -1.32 4.59 -23.22
N GLN A 269 -1.94 3.72 -24.01
CA GLN A 269 -1.30 3.14 -25.18
C GLN A 269 -1.37 4.18 -26.29
N GLU A 270 -0.27 4.85 -26.59
CA GLU A 270 -0.20 5.72 -27.77
C GLU A 270 -0.20 4.83 -29.02
N THR A 271 -1.23 4.97 -29.87
CA THR A 271 -1.16 4.56 -31.28
C THR A 271 -1.17 5.84 -32.09
N VAL A 272 0.01 6.27 -32.54
CA VAL A 272 0.12 7.34 -33.53
C VAL A 272 -0.14 6.69 -34.89
N LEU A 273 -1.32 6.92 -35.45
CA LEU A 273 -1.56 6.70 -36.87
C LEU A 273 -0.91 7.88 -37.60
N SER A 274 0.23 7.65 -38.26
CA SER A 274 0.74 8.53 -39.32
C SER A 274 0.06 8.21 -40.63
#